data_AF-A0A7J4EUY3-F1
#
_entry.id   AF-A0A7J4EUY3-F1
#
_cell.length_a   1.000
_cell.length_b   1.000
_cell.length_c   1.000
_cell.angle_alpha   90.00
_cell.angle_beta   90.00
_cell.angle_gamma   90.00
#
_symmetry.space_group_name_H-M   'P 1'
#
loop_
_entity.id
_entity.type
_entity.pdbx_description
1 polymer ?
#
loop_
_entity_poly.entity_id
_entity_poly.type
_entity_poly.pdbx_seq_one_letter_code
_entity_poly.pdbx_strand_id
1 'polypeptide(L)' 'MSIGDKILEENVGGYDLFLRTVAGTVAIIALAMDVIPFQWEWLVAFIAFTGLFTAITRHCSLYAFTGFSTAKEMRKD' A
#
# COMPACT_ATOMS: atom_id res chain seq x y z
N MET A 1 -16.26 -12.47 17.53
CA MET A 1 -15.62 -11.99 16.29
C MET A 1 -14.16 -12.38 16.38
N SER A 2 -13.72 -13.30 15.50
CA SER A 2 -12.43 -13.98 15.60
C SER A 2 -11.31 -13.04 15.19
N ILE A 3 -10.12 -13.21 15.76
CA ILE A 3 -8.92 -12.43 15.40
C ILE A 3 -8.59 -12.61 13.91
N GLY A 4 -8.93 -13.76 13.32
CA GLY A 4 -8.80 -14.01 11.88
C GLY A 4 -9.68 -13.11 11.01
N ASP A 5 -10.85 -12.69 11.49
CA ASP A 5 -11.78 -11.85 10.71
C ASP A 5 -11.24 -10.42 10.58
N LYS A 6 -10.56 -9.90 11.61
CA LYS A 6 -9.93 -8.57 11.60
C LYS A 6 -8.71 -8.47 10.68
N ILE A 7 -8.10 -9.60 10.36
CA ILE A 7 -6.95 -9.68 9.43
C ILE A 7 -7.45 -9.62 7.98
N LEU A 8 -8.67 -10.08 7.71
CA LEU A 8 -9.27 -10.09 6.37
C LEU A 8 -10.17 -8.88 6.08
N GLU A 9 -10.44 -8.04 7.08
CA GLU A 9 -11.23 -6.83 6.89
C GLU A 9 -10.40 -5.77 6.15
N GLU A 10 -10.70 -5.60 4.87
CA GLU A 10 -9.99 -4.72 3.93
C GLU A 10 -10.17 -3.25 4.34
N ASN A 11 -9.22 -2.76 5.14
CA ASN A 11 -9.32 -1.47 5.81
C ASN A 11 -8.51 -0.37 5.11
N VAL A 12 -8.52 -0.39 3.79
CA VAL A 12 -7.92 0.61 2.93
C VAL A 12 -8.87 0.86 1.77
N GLY A 13 -9.19 2.12 1.49
CA GLY A 13 -9.99 2.44 0.31
C GLY A 13 -9.29 1.87 -0.92
N GLY A 14 -9.98 1.05 -1.73
CA GLY A 14 -9.39 0.39 -2.90
C GLY A 14 -8.69 1.36 -3.87
N TYR A 15 -9.09 2.64 -3.85
CA TYR A 15 -8.42 3.71 -4.58
C TYR A 15 -7.02 4.09 -4.03
N ASP A 16 -6.81 4.14 -2.71
CA ASP A 16 -5.48 4.36 -2.10
C ASP A 16 -4.54 3.19 -2.43
N LEU A 17 -5.06 1.96 -2.33
CA LEU A 17 -4.33 0.75 -2.69
C LEU A 17 -3.92 0.76 -4.17
N PHE A 18 -4.84 1.13 -5.05
CA PHE A 18 -4.59 1.23 -6.49
C PHE A 18 -3.49 2.26 -6.80
N LEU A 19 -3.62 3.48 -6.28
CA LEU A 19 -2.63 4.55 -6.50
C LEU A 19 -1.24 4.14 -6.04
N ARG A 20 -1.12 3.51 -4.87
CA ARG A 20 0.17 3.11 -4.32
C ARG A 20 0.78 1.94 -5.09
N THR A 21 -0.04 1.00 -5.55
CA THR A 21 0.41 -0.10 -6.42
C THR A 21 0.93 0.45 -7.76
N VAL A 22 0.22 1.39 -8.37
CA VAL A 22 0.64 2.03 -9.62
C VAL A 22 1.94 2.79 -9.43
N ALA A 23 2.04 3.62 -8.39
CA ALA A 23 3.26 4.37 -8.10
C ALA A 23 4.47 3.44 -7.85
N GLY A 24 4.29 2.38 -7.07
CA GLY A 24 5.36 1.41 -6.81
C GLY A 24 5.78 0.65 -8.07
N THR A 25 4.83 0.27 -8.92
CA THR A 25 5.09 -0.43 -10.18
C THR A 25 5.82 0.47 -11.20
N VAL A 26 5.39 1.73 -11.34
CA VAL A 26 6.08 2.69 -12.22
C VAL A 26 7.51 2.96 -11.72
N ALA A 27 7.68 3.12 -10.40
CA ALA A 27 8.99 3.34 -9.79
C ALA A 27 9.94 2.16 -10.03
N ILE A 28 9.48 0.91 -9.90
CA ILE A 28 10.34 -0.26 -10.13
C ILE A 28 10.69 -0.45 -11.61
N ILE A 29 9.77 -0.16 -12.52
CA ILE A 29 10.04 -0.16 -13.97
C ILE A 29 11.09 0.90 -14.30
N ALA A 30 10.96 2.11 -13.74
CA ALA A 30 11.91 3.19 -13.97
C ALA A 30 13.33 2.84 -13.47
N LEU A 31 13.43 2.18 -12.32
CA LEU A 31 14.72 1.65 -11.84
C LEU A 31 15.27 0.54 -12.74
N ALA A 32 14.43 -0.40 -13.18
CA ALA A 32 14.84 -1.50 -14.05
C ALA A 32 15.31 -1.02 -15.44
N MET A 33 14.78 0.11 -15.92
CA MET A 33 15.18 0.74 -17.16
C MET A 33 16.40 1.66 -17.03
N ASP A 34 16.95 1.83 -15.81
CA ASP A 34 18.09 2.71 -15.53
C ASP A 34 17.85 4.17 -15.98
N VAL A 35 16.60 4.63 -15.93
CA VAL A 35 16.23 6.00 -16.34
C VAL A 35 16.33 7.00 -15.18
N ILE A 36 16.62 6.52 -13.97
CA ILE A 36 16.73 7.34 -12.77
C ILE A 36 18.21 7.66 -12.53
N PRO A 37 18.58 8.93 -12.29
CA PRO A 37 19.95 9.27 -11.94
C PRO A 37 20.39 8.61 -10.63
N PHE A 38 21.64 8.16 -10.56
CA PHE A 38 22.23 7.48 -9.39
C PHE A 38 21.96 8.17 -8.04
N GLN A 39 21.99 9.50 -8.00
CA GLN A 39 21.74 10.28 -6.77
C GLN A 39 20.31 10.10 -6.21
N TRP A 40 19.35 9.72 -7.05
CA TRP A 40 17.93 9.58 -6.73
C TRP A 40 17.45 8.12 -6.72
N GLU A 41 18.26 7.16 -7.18
CA GLU A 41 17.90 5.74 -7.22
C GLU A 41 17.42 5.22 -5.87
N TRP A 42 18.11 5.56 -4.78
CA TRP A 42 17.75 5.10 -3.45
C TRP A 42 16.35 5.58 -3.02
N LEU A 43 15.97 6.80 -3.40
CA LEU A 43 14.66 7.37 -3.09
C LEU A 43 13.57 6.68 -3.90
N VAL A 44 13.79 6.49 -5.21
CA VAL A 44 12.85 5.78 -6.07
C VAL A 44 12.72 4.32 -5.64
N ALA A 45 13.82 3.69 -5.20
CA ALA A 45 13.81 2.33 -4.66
C ALA A 45 12.98 2.25 -3.37
N PHE A 46 13.06 3.26 -2.50
CA PHE A 46 12.23 3.33 -1.32
C PHE A 46 10.74 3.47 -1.66
N ILE A 47 10.40 4.29 -2.65
CA ILE A 47 9.02 4.45 -3.14
C ILE A 47 8.50 3.14 -3.76
N ALA A 48 9.31 2.48 -4.60
CA ALA A 48 8.97 1.19 -5.19
C ALA A 48 8.73 0.14 -4.09
N PHE A 49 9.68 0.00 -3.16
CA PHE A 49 9.60 -0.96 -2.07
C PHE A 49 8.38 -0.71 -1.19
N THR A 50 8.20 0.50 -0.66
CA THR A 50 7.07 0.81 0.22
C THR A 50 5.74 0.69 -0.50
N GLY A 51 5.67 1.10 -1.76
CA GLY A 51 4.45 1.05 -2.55
C GLY A 51 3.99 -0.37 -2.85
N LEU A 52 4.91 -1.22 -3.33
CA LEU A 52 4.65 -2.63 -3.63
C LEU A 52 4.47 -3.46 -2.37
N PHE A 53 5.29 -3.25 -1.33
CA PHE A 53 5.21 -3.99 -0.09
C PHE A 53 3.84 -3.79 0.58
N THR A 54 3.40 -2.54 0.71
CA THR A 54 2.09 -2.23 1.32
C THR A 54 0.91 -2.63 0.44
N ALA A 55 1.09 -2.68 -0.89
CA ALA A 55 0.09 -3.22 -1.80
C ALA A 55 -0.08 -4.75 -1.67
N ILE A 56 1.03 -5.48 -1.59
CA ILE A 56 1.04 -6.95 -1.46
C ILE A 56 0.52 -7.38 -0.10
N THR A 57 0.97 -6.73 0.97
CA THR A 57 0.56 -7.12 2.32
C THR A 57 -0.90 -6.85 2.57
N ARG A 58 -1.55 -5.94 1.81
CA ARG A 58 -2.90 -5.38 2.06
C ARG A 58 -3.14 -4.86 3.49
N HIS A 59 -2.16 -5.04 4.35
CA HIS A 59 -2.01 -4.52 5.68
C HIS A 59 -1.17 -3.27 5.53
N CYS A 60 -1.84 -2.12 5.51
CA CYS A 60 -1.18 -0.93 6.02
C CYS A 60 -0.87 -1.21 7.50
N SER A 61 0.37 -1.57 7.81
CA SER A 61 0.90 -1.61 9.19
C SER A 61 0.61 -0.30 9.95
N LEU A 62 0.42 0.80 9.21
CA LEU A 62 -0.02 2.09 9.72
C LEU A 62 -1.48 2.11 10.21
N TYR A 63 -2.43 1.46 9.53
CA TYR A 63 -3.85 1.44 9.93
C TYR A 63 -4.09 0.62 11.21
N ALA A 64 -3.32 -0.45 11.41
CA ALA A 64 -3.31 -1.20 12.67
C ALA A 64 -2.84 -0.34 13.85
N PHE A 65 -2.02 0.69 13.60
CA PHE A 65 -1.45 1.57 14.63
C PHE A 65 -2.26 2.86 14.84
N THR A 66 -2.95 3.37 13.80
CA THR A 66 -3.71 4.62 13.86
C THR A 66 -5.18 4.44 14.25
N GLY A 67 -5.69 3.20 14.33
CA GLY A 67 -7.05 2.91 14.78
C GLY A 67 -8.15 3.46 13.85
N PHE A 68 -7.77 3.99 12.68
CA PHE A 68 -8.72 4.38 11.66
C PHE A 68 -9.22 3.11 10.99
N SER A 69 -10.54 2.88 11.07
CA SER A 69 -11.22 1.85 10.33
C SER A 69 -12.13 2.54 9.32
N THR A 70 -11.82 2.43 8.03
CA THR A 70 -12.73 2.73 6.93
C THR A 70 -13.79 1.63 6.76
N ALA A 71 -13.83 0.62 7.63
CA ALA A 71 -14.97 -0.30 7.78
C ALA A 71 -16.16 0.33 8.56
N LYS A 72 -16.48 1.59 8.27
CA LYS A 72 -17.75 2.26 8.58
C LYS A 72 -18.20 2.82 7.24
N GLU A 73 -19.08 2.20 6.47
CA GLU A 73 -20.48 1.94 6.81
C GLU A 73 -21.08 1.03 5.71
N MET A 74 -21.08 -0.29 5.87
CA MET A 74 -21.93 -1.19 5.06
C MET A 74 -22.68 -2.18 5.96
N ARG A 75 -23.32 -1.64 6.99
CA ARG A 75 -24.50 -2.26 7.58
C ARG A 75 -25.53 -1.16 7.82
N LYS A 76 -26.33 -0.88 6.79
CA LYS A 76 -27.72 -0.51 6.99
C LYS A 76 -28.53 -1.75 6.62
N ASP A 77 -29.03 -2.38 7.68
CA ASP A 77 -30.30 -3.11 7.79
C ASP A 77 -31.07 -3.37 6.49
#